data_AF-A0A5A9NDU3-F1
#
_entry.id   AF-A0A5A9NDU3-F1
#
_cell.length_a   1.000
_cell.length_b   1.000
_cell.length_c   1.000
_cell.angle_alpha   90.00
_cell.angle_beta   90.00
_cell.angle_gamma   90.00
#
_symmetry.space_group_name_H-M   'P 1'
#
loop_
_entity.id
_entity.type
_entity.pdbx_description
1 polymer ?
#
loop_
_entity_poly.entity_id
_entity_poly.type
_entity_poly.pdbx_seq_one_letter_code
_entity_poly.pdbx_strand_id
1 'polypeptide(L)'
;MFCEQVILPDLAVLRIAVYDDNNKLIGQRILPLDGLQAGYRHISLRNEGNKPLSLPTVFCNIVLKTYVPDGFGAIVDALSDPKKFLTIAEKRADQMRALGIETSDIADVPNESLKTDKKVKSNVTPQTSSDMNAAQNNITESKRDHSAVVNQVNIEDLKQMKSFIKLVKKQQKELNTLKKRHTKEHNAVQKSHCTQVDKLVAQHDKEKFTLERLLEKAIKKRGENNCSELKKETAIKVEMLTTGHKEKVKNIVAQQTKEWSEMINGHSTEEQEVKDAHVTQQCEVLKKLLASVHEQQTLQLKLIHERQSKEMKGNQAKTSMENSKAISQDKSIKNKAERERRVRELNSSNTKKFLEERKRLAMKQAKEMEQQQKTQRDQLEKLEKFNEQARDLQKMLKLEEEMDRRPATVVPVTPPPSPYLSSNSTHSPPLLQLCPANRQLPGRTVAPPAPSGLTAASRGTVLQHKA
;
A
#
# COMPACT_ATOMS: atom_id res chain seq x y z
N MET A 1 16.20 20.01 18.70
CA MET A 1 15.18 19.04 19.12
C MET A 1 15.83 17.67 19.06
N PHE A 2 16.09 17.05 20.21
CA PHE A 2 16.62 15.69 20.29
C PHE A 2 15.46 14.77 20.64
N CYS A 3 15.11 13.84 19.75
CA CYS A 3 14.11 12.82 20.03
C CYS A 3 14.84 11.58 20.53
N GLU A 4 14.69 11.29 21.82
CA GLU A 4 15.22 10.06 22.41
C GLU A 4 14.27 8.91 22.05
N GLN A 5 14.75 8.08 21.12
CA GLN A 5 14.22 6.75 20.81
C GLN A 5 12.86 6.67 20.10
N VAL A 6 12.90 6.36 18.79
CA VAL A 6 11.72 6.04 17.98
C VAL A 6 11.60 4.52 17.85
N ILE A 7 10.61 3.92 18.51
CA ILE A 7 10.41 2.46 18.58
C ILE A 7 9.78 1.91 17.28
N LEU A 8 9.00 2.74 16.57
CA LEU A 8 8.28 2.39 15.34
C LEU A 8 8.42 3.55 14.32
N PRO A 9 9.46 3.56 13.48
CA PRO A 9 9.71 4.65 12.53
C PRO A 9 8.60 4.82 11.50
N ASP A 10 7.97 3.71 11.07
CA ASP A 10 6.93 3.67 10.03
C ASP A 10 5.63 4.40 10.43
N LEU A 11 5.40 4.62 11.73
CA LEU A 11 4.23 5.31 12.26
C LEU A 11 4.57 6.67 12.89
N ALA A 12 5.85 7.03 12.93
CA ALA A 12 6.30 8.24 13.59
C ALA A 12 6.24 9.45 12.65
N VAL A 13 5.73 10.56 13.17
CA VAL A 13 5.60 11.83 12.44
C VAL A 13 6.23 12.97 13.24
N LEU A 14 6.91 13.88 12.54
CA LEU A 14 7.44 15.13 13.07
C LEU A 14 6.45 16.26 12.75
N ARG A 15 5.88 16.86 13.80
CA ARG A 15 5.03 18.06 13.67
C ARG A 15 5.83 19.31 14.01
N ILE A 16 5.90 20.22 13.06
CA ILE A 16 6.47 21.57 13.22
C ILE A 16 5.29 22.53 13.26
N ALA A 17 5.12 23.26 14.36
CA ALA A 17 4.08 24.28 14.50
C ALA A 17 4.73 25.61 14.88
N VAL A 18 4.31 26.69 14.22
CA VAL A 18 4.80 28.05 14.45
C VAL A 18 3.66 28.86 15.05
N TYR A 19 3.91 29.42 16.23
CA TYR A 19 2.97 30.25 16.97
C TYR A 19 3.45 31.70 16.97
N ASP A 20 2.49 32.62 17.02
CA ASP A 20 2.70 34.05 17.23
C ASP A 20 2.95 34.35 18.72
N ASP A 21 3.40 35.57 19.04
CA ASP A 21 3.65 36.03 20.42
C ASP A 21 2.38 35.98 21.30
N ASN A 22 1.21 35.98 20.67
CA ASN A 22 -0.11 35.81 21.30
C ASN A 22 -0.54 34.34 21.48
N ASN A 23 0.37 33.37 21.33
CA ASN A 23 0.11 31.92 21.29
C ASN A 23 -0.87 31.47 20.18
N LYS A 24 -1.09 32.30 19.15
CA LYS A 24 -1.96 31.97 18.01
C LYS A 24 -1.19 31.17 16.96
N LEU A 25 -1.74 30.05 16.49
CA LEU A 25 -1.08 29.22 15.46
C LEU A 25 -1.03 29.97 14.11
N ILE A 26 0.19 30.28 13.66
CA ILE A 26 0.43 30.90 12.35
C ILE A 26 0.42 29.83 11.25
N GLY A 27 1.01 28.67 11.54
CA GLY A 27 1.01 27.55 10.61
C GLY A 27 1.69 26.30 11.16
N GLN A 28 1.42 25.17 10.54
CA GLN A 28 1.91 23.85 10.92
C GLN A 28 2.30 23.00 9.72
N ARG A 29 3.19 22.04 9.94
CA ARG A 29 3.52 20.97 9.00
C ARG A 29 3.72 19.66 9.74
N ILE A 30 3.16 18.58 9.21
CA ILE A 30 3.39 17.22 9.68
C ILE A 30 4.21 16.50 8.61
N LEU A 31 5.35 15.93 8.99
CA LEU A 31 6.24 15.17 8.12
C LEU A 31 6.37 13.74 8.64
N PRO A 32 6.08 12.70 7.84
CA PRO A 32 6.44 11.33 8.21
C PRO A 32 7.95 11.21 8.36
N LEU A 33 8.41 10.41 9.33
CA LEU A 33 9.84 10.14 9.50
C LEU A 33 10.38 9.20 8.41
N ASP A 34 9.54 8.31 7.89
CA ASP A 34 9.84 7.45 6.75
C ASP A 34 9.95 8.30 5.47
N GLY A 35 11.18 8.66 5.09
CA GLY A 35 11.48 9.54 3.96
C GLY A 35 12.04 10.92 4.32
N LEU A 36 12.30 11.21 5.60
CA LEU A 36 13.02 12.41 5.99
C LEU A 36 14.47 12.31 5.50
N GLN A 37 14.97 13.33 4.80
CA GLN A 37 16.35 13.37 4.29
C GLN A 37 17.13 14.45 5.03
N ALA A 38 18.39 14.15 5.35
CA ALA A 38 19.28 15.10 6.02
C ALA A 38 19.64 16.28 5.11
N GLY A 39 19.93 17.44 5.71
CA GLY A 39 20.36 18.67 5.05
C GLY A 39 19.44 19.87 5.29
N TYR A 40 19.80 21.00 4.67
CA TYR A 40 19.05 22.25 4.72
C TYR A 40 17.81 22.19 3.83
N ARG A 41 16.65 22.55 4.37
CA ARG A 41 15.37 22.52 3.65
C ARG A 41 14.47 23.67 4.02
N HIS A 42 13.68 24.10 3.04
CA HIS A 42 12.50 24.92 3.26
C HIS A 42 11.27 24.03 3.44
N ILE A 43 10.58 24.21 4.55
CA ILE A 43 9.36 23.48 4.88
C ILE A 43 8.19 24.45 4.77
N SER A 44 7.37 24.30 3.72
CA SER A 44 6.15 25.10 3.54
C SER A 44 5.11 24.78 4.61
N LEU A 45 4.66 25.83 5.30
CA LEU A 45 3.65 25.73 6.35
C LEU A 45 2.25 25.61 5.77
N ARG A 46 1.35 25.00 6.54
CA ARG A 46 -0.08 24.89 6.27
C ARG A 46 -0.85 25.58 7.38
N ASN A 47 -2.07 26.03 7.13
CA ASN A 47 -2.89 26.63 8.19
C ASN A 47 -3.43 25.55 9.16
N GLU A 48 -4.21 25.97 10.16
CA GLU A 48 -4.85 25.05 11.13
C GLU A 48 -5.70 23.97 10.45
N GLY A 49 -6.40 24.32 9.37
CA GLY A 49 -7.16 23.40 8.52
C GLY A 49 -6.32 22.62 7.48
N ASN A 50 -5.00 22.54 7.65
CA ASN A 50 -4.06 21.82 6.77
C ASN A 50 -4.03 22.31 5.30
N LYS A 51 -4.55 23.52 5.01
CA LYS A 51 -4.48 24.14 3.68
C LYS A 51 -3.09 24.73 3.43
N PRO A 52 -2.50 24.55 2.23
CA PRO A 52 -1.18 25.10 1.91
C PRO A 52 -1.17 26.62 1.96
N LEU A 53 -0.20 27.19 2.68
CA LEU A 53 0.09 28.62 2.63
C LEU A 53 1.19 28.82 1.58
N SER A 54 1.01 29.74 0.64
CA SER A 54 1.85 29.86 -0.56
C SER A 54 3.24 30.46 -0.32
N LEU A 55 3.44 31.18 0.78
CA LEU A 55 4.67 31.94 1.08
C LEU A 55 5.40 31.58 2.38
N PRO A 56 4.73 31.25 3.52
CA PRO A 56 5.44 31.03 4.76
C PRO A 56 6.13 29.67 4.76
N THR A 57 7.46 29.69 4.87
CA THR A 57 8.31 28.49 4.98
C THR A 57 9.20 28.59 6.21
N VAL A 58 9.46 27.44 6.85
CA VAL A 58 10.48 27.32 7.89
C VAL A 58 11.74 26.78 7.24
N PHE A 59 12.85 27.51 7.37
CA PHE A 59 14.16 27.01 6.96
C PHE A 59 14.79 26.25 8.12
N CYS A 60 15.13 24.97 7.92
CA CYS A 60 15.73 24.14 8.94
C CYS A 60 16.84 23.25 8.38
N ASN A 61 17.82 22.93 9.22
CA ASN A 61 18.80 21.89 8.96
C ASN A 61 18.38 20.59 9.66
N ILE A 62 18.09 19.56 8.88
CA ILE A 62 17.70 18.24 9.41
C ILE A 62 18.96 17.39 9.50
N VAL A 63 19.32 16.94 10.70
CA VAL A 63 20.45 16.02 10.92
C VAL A 63 19.89 14.70 11.44
N LEU A 64 20.07 13.63 10.66
CA LEU A 64 19.65 12.28 11.05
C LEU A 64 20.83 11.57 11.70
N LYS A 65 20.64 11.10 12.93
CA LYS A 65 21.59 10.22 13.61
C LYS A 65 20.92 8.87 13.81
N THR A 66 21.52 7.81 13.30
CA THR A 66 21.08 6.43 13.57
C THR A 66 21.42 6.09 15.01
N TYR A 67 20.39 5.78 15.80
CA TYR A 67 20.56 5.31 17.17
C TYR A 67 21.10 3.88 17.15
N VAL A 68 22.28 3.68 17.72
CA VAL A 68 22.87 2.35 17.93
C VAL A 68 22.69 2.02 19.42
N PRO A 69 21.93 0.97 19.78
CA PRO A 69 21.79 0.57 21.16
C PRO A 69 23.14 0.23 21.80
N ASP A 70 23.30 0.57 23.08
CA ASP A 70 24.53 0.31 23.83
C ASP A 70 24.84 -1.19 23.83
N GLY A 71 26.06 -1.53 23.40
CA GLY A 71 26.53 -2.92 23.21
C GLY A 71 26.65 -3.39 21.76
N PHE A 72 26.04 -2.70 20.79
CA PHE A 72 26.10 -3.08 19.37
C PHE A 72 27.08 -2.25 18.51
N GLY A 73 27.79 -1.29 19.11
CA GLY A 73 28.73 -0.41 18.39
C GLY A 73 29.79 -1.15 17.57
N ALA A 74 30.39 -2.21 18.14
CA ALA A 74 31.41 -3.01 17.46
C ALA A 74 30.87 -3.77 16.24
N ILE A 75 29.58 -4.13 16.24
CA ILE A 75 28.92 -4.84 15.14
C ILE A 75 28.57 -3.85 14.02
N VAL A 76 28.12 -2.65 14.37
CA VAL A 76 27.79 -1.61 13.38
C VAL A 76 29.05 -1.08 12.69
N ASP A 77 30.16 -0.92 13.42
CA ASP A 77 31.46 -0.55 12.82
C ASP A 77 31.97 -1.64 11.86
N ALA A 78 31.76 -2.92 12.20
CA ALA A 78 32.10 -4.04 11.32
C ALA A 78 31.29 -4.04 10.02
N LEU A 79 30.01 -3.67 10.10
CA LEU A 79 29.09 -3.65 8.97
C LEU A 79 29.24 -2.37 8.13
N SER A 80 29.67 -1.26 8.73
CA SER A 80 29.88 0.02 8.04
C SER A 80 31.18 0.02 7.24
N ASP A 81 32.23 -0.67 7.71
CA ASP A 81 33.51 -0.83 7.02
C ASP A 81 33.91 -2.32 6.90
N PRO A 82 33.23 -3.11 6.04
CA PRO A 82 33.43 -4.57 5.96
C PRO A 82 34.86 -4.96 5.57
N LYS A 83 35.58 -4.11 4.82
CA LYS A 83 36.98 -4.33 4.47
C LYS A 83 37.91 -4.27 5.68
N LYS A 84 37.68 -3.39 6.66
CA LYS A 84 38.54 -3.29 7.85
C LYS A 84 38.40 -4.51 8.75
N PHE A 85 37.19 -5.07 8.85
CA PHE A 85 36.94 -6.25 9.67
C PHE A 85 37.50 -7.54 9.07
N LEU A 86 37.43 -7.71 7.74
CA LEU A 86 38.08 -8.84 7.06
C LEU A 86 39.59 -8.80 7.27
N THR A 87 40.22 -7.64 7.16
CA THR A 87 41.68 -7.50 7.40
C THR A 87 42.07 -7.77 8.86
N ILE A 88 41.21 -7.49 9.84
CA ILE A 88 41.47 -7.80 11.26
C ILE A 88 41.26 -9.28 11.56
N ALA A 89 40.23 -9.91 11.01
CA ALA A 89 39.98 -11.35 11.13
C ALA A 89 41.07 -12.17 10.42
N GLU A 90 41.50 -11.72 9.24
CA GLU A 90 42.59 -12.31 8.47
C GLU A 90 43.93 -12.12 9.17
N LYS A 91 44.22 -10.93 9.75
CA LYS A 91 45.41 -10.73 10.61
C LYS A 91 45.39 -11.58 11.87
N ARG A 92 44.21 -11.80 12.48
CA ARG A 92 44.07 -12.65 13.66
C ARG A 92 44.26 -14.13 13.30
N ALA A 93 43.74 -14.56 12.14
CA ALA A 93 43.95 -15.91 11.62
C ALA A 93 45.43 -16.14 11.22
N ASP A 94 46.08 -15.17 10.58
CA ASP A 94 47.49 -15.26 10.21
C ASP A 94 48.41 -15.20 11.44
N GLN A 95 48.07 -14.43 12.48
CA GLN A 95 48.81 -14.47 13.75
C GLN A 95 48.65 -15.82 14.47
N MET A 96 47.46 -16.41 14.46
CA MET A 96 47.23 -17.75 15.03
C MET A 96 47.96 -18.84 14.23
N ARG A 97 48.02 -18.70 12.89
CA ARG A 97 48.78 -19.58 12.00
C ARG A 97 50.30 -19.41 12.17
N ALA A 98 50.78 -18.18 12.35
CA ALA A 98 52.20 -17.88 12.59
C ALA A 98 52.70 -18.35 13.97
N LEU A 99 51.79 -18.58 14.92
CA LEU A 99 52.07 -19.19 16.23
C LEU A 99 51.90 -20.74 16.22
N GLY A 100 51.65 -21.34 15.05
CA GLY A 100 51.70 -22.80 14.87
C GLY A 100 50.46 -23.57 15.31
N ILE A 101 49.31 -22.92 15.48
CA ILE A 101 48.06 -23.60 15.88
C ILE A 101 47.19 -23.80 14.63
N GLU A 102 47.16 -25.04 14.11
CA GLU A 102 46.27 -25.43 13.02
C GLU A 102 44.86 -25.72 13.53
N THR A 103 43.85 -25.38 12.72
CA THR A 103 42.42 -25.45 13.08
C THR A 103 41.88 -26.88 13.32
N SER A 104 42.73 -27.89 13.23
CA SER A 104 42.41 -29.30 13.44
C SER A 104 42.61 -29.76 14.90
N ASP A 105 43.29 -28.97 15.75
CA ASP A 105 43.73 -29.40 17.09
C ASP A 105 42.87 -28.89 18.26
N ILE A 106 41.73 -28.24 17.98
CA ILE A 106 40.79 -27.77 19.03
C ILE A 106 39.49 -28.56 18.91
N ALA A 107 39.57 -29.85 19.20
CA ALA A 107 38.42 -30.66 19.59
C ALA A 107 38.49 -30.90 21.11
N ASP A 108 37.38 -30.63 21.79
CA ASP A 108 37.12 -30.85 23.23
C ASP A 108 37.88 -29.97 24.24
N VAL A 109 37.22 -28.93 24.77
CA VAL A 109 36.94 -28.74 26.22
C VAL A 109 35.72 -27.81 26.40
N PRO A 110 34.72 -28.13 27.26
CA PRO A 110 33.59 -27.26 27.58
C PRO A 110 33.93 -26.23 28.68
N ASN A 111 33.46 -24.98 28.56
CA ASN A 111 33.44 -24.06 29.71
C ASN A 111 32.18 -23.17 29.76
N GLU A 112 31.67 -23.09 30.97
CA GLU A 112 30.41 -22.56 31.48
C GLU A 112 30.39 -21.02 31.64
N SER A 113 29.17 -20.52 31.88
CA SER A 113 28.78 -19.19 32.42
C SER A 113 28.68 -18.02 31.39
N LEU A 114 27.59 -17.24 31.26
CA LEU A 114 26.51 -16.88 32.18
C LEU A 114 25.15 -16.67 31.47
N LYS A 115 24.10 -16.92 32.26
CA LYS A 115 22.66 -16.78 32.01
C LYS A 115 22.24 -15.31 31.82
N THR A 116 21.29 -15.03 30.93
CA THR A 116 19.98 -14.45 31.30
C THR A 116 19.02 -14.28 30.12
N ASP A 117 17.76 -14.52 30.46
CA ASP A 117 16.50 -14.63 29.74
C ASP A 117 16.13 -13.75 28.53
N LYS A 118 15.32 -14.43 27.70
CA LYS A 118 14.12 -14.01 26.96
C LYS A 118 14.25 -13.32 25.59
N LYS A 119 13.74 -14.12 24.64
CA LYS A 119 12.65 -13.86 23.68
C LYS A 119 13.08 -13.71 22.22
N VAL A 120 12.39 -14.52 21.41
CA VAL A 120 11.94 -14.24 20.03
C VAL A 120 13.09 -14.38 19.00
N LYS A 121 13.02 -15.28 18.02
CA LYS A 121 12.10 -15.18 16.87
C LYS A 121 12.25 -16.39 15.92
N SER A 122 11.20 -16.59 15.14
CA SER A 122 11.19 -17.00 13.71
C SER A 122 11.72 -18.37 13.26
N ASN A 123 10.76 -19.13 12.74
CA ASN A 123 10.81 -20.06 11.60
C ASN A 123 12.06 -20.00 10.70
N VAL A 124 12.47 -21.17 10.18
CA VAL A 124 12.39 -21.57 8.75
C VAL A 124 12.90 -23.03 8.60
N THR A 125 12.12 -23.88 7.93
CA THR A 125 12.41 -25.24 7.43
C THR A 125 13.06 -25.12 6.03
N PRO A 126 13.53 -26.18 5.32
CA PRO A 126 13.61 -27.61 5.68
C PRO A 126 14.93 -28.32 5.28
N GLN A 127 15.22 -29.50 5.87
CA GLN A 127 15.56 -30.69 5.08
C GLN A 127 15.56 -31.99 5.90
N THR A 128 15.08 -33.04 5.23
CA THR A 128 15.09 -34.50 5.45
C THR A 128 16.46 -35.03 5.91
N SER A 129 16.62 -36.09 6.72
CA SER A 129 16.02 -37.44 6.64
C SER A 129 16.31 -38.29 7.91
N SER A 130 15.56 -39.40 8.00
CA SER A 130 15.85 -40.70 8.64
C SER A 130 15.90 -40.86 10.18
N ASP A 131 14.90 -41.61 10.65
CA ASP A 131 15.00 -42.82 11.49
C ASP A 131 14.98 -42.78 13.03
N MET A 132 13.81 -43.25 13.52
CA MET A 132 13.60 -44.29 14.55
C MET A 132 13.33 -43.94 16.03
N ASN A 133 12.30 -44.64 16.53
CA ASN A 133 11.89 -44.98 17.90
C ASN A 133 11.20 -43.89 18.74
N ALA A 134 9.86 -43.92 18.92
CA ALA A 134 8.99 -44.88 19.62
C ALA A 134 8.72 -44.50 21.10
N ALA A 135 7.44 -44.59 21.47
CA ALA A 135 6.85 -44.46 22.80
C ALA A 135 6.58 -43.04 23.35
N GLN A 136 5.40 -42.47 23.03
CA GLN A 136 4.41 -41.96 24.01
C GLN A 136 3.21 -41.32 23.29
N ASN A 137 2.25 -42.15 22.89
CA ASN A 137 0.96 -41.72 22.34
C ASN A 137 -0.12 -41.80 23.44
N ASN A 138 -0.78 -40.67 23.74
CA ASN A 138 -2.26 -40.56 23.89
C ASN A 138 -2.80 -39.27 24.55
N ILE A 139 -2.04 -38.17 24.66
CA ILE A 139 -2.57 -36.93 25.30
C ILE A 139 -2.45 -35.67 24.41
N THR A 140 -1.91 -35.78 23.19
CA THR A 140 -1.55 -34.62 22.35
C THR A 140 -2.39 -34.40 21.10
N GLU A 141 -3.22 -35.36 20.66
CA GLU A 141 -4.01 -35.19 19.42
C GLU A 141 -5.20 -34.23 19.59
N SER A 142 -5.86 -34.23 20.74
CA SER A 142 -7.03 -33.38 21.00
C SER A 142 -6.70 -31.88 21.18
N LYS A 143 -5.41 -31.53 21.34
CA LYS A 143 -4.96 -30.12 21.46
C LYS A 143 -4.58 -29.49 20.11
N ARG A 144 -4.18 -30.28 19.10
CA ARG A 144 -3.85 -29.75 17.76
C ARG A 144 -5.09 -29.44 16.94
N ASP A 145 -6.13 -30.26 17.04
CA ASP A 145 -7.39 -30.04 16.32
C ASP A 145 -8.15 -28.81 16.81
N HIS A 146 -8.08 -28.47 18.11
CA HIS A 146 -8.71 -27.26 18.65
C HIS A 146 -8.02 -25.95 18.26
N SER A 147 -6.70 -25.98 18.02
CA SER A 147 -5.92 -24.77 17.67
C SER A 147 -6.11 -24.34 16.22
N ALA A 148 -6.51 -25.26 15.32
CA ALA A 148 -6.70 -24.97 13.90
C ALA A 148 -8.02 -24.25 13.57
N VAL A 149 -9.01 -24.29 14.48
CA VAL A 149 -10.35 -23.73 14.24
C VAL A 149 -10.39 -22.20 14.43
N VAL A 150 -9.38 -21.60 15.05
CA VAL A 150 -9.30 -20.15 15.31
C VAL A 150 -8.23 -19.49 14.44
N ASN A 151 -8.18 -19.83 13.15
CA ASN A 151 -7.51 -18.96 12.18
C ASN A 151 -8.38 -17.71 12.00
N GLN A 152 -8.03 -16.64 12.72
CA GLN A 152 -8.68 -15.34 12.57
C GLN A 152 -8.39 -14.80 11.17
N VAL A 153 -9.33 -14.96 10.25
CA VAL A 153 -9.28 -14.32 8.94
C VAL A 153 -9.38 -12.81 9.12
N ASN A 154 -8.38 -12.09 8.61
CA ASN A 154 -8.33 -10.64 8.58
C ASN A 154 -8.76 -10.11 7.21
N ILE A 155 -9.08 -8.82 7.14
CA ILE A 155 -9.47 -8.11 5.92
C ILE A 155 -8.39 -8.23 4.84
N GLU A 156 -7.11 -8.23 5.23
CA GLU A 156 -5.99 -8.36 4.30
C GLU A 156 -5.97 -9.74 3.63
N ASP A 157 -6.32 -10.81 4.35
CA ASP A 157 -6.42 -12.15 3.78
C ASP A 157 -7.54 -12.21 2.74
N LEU A 158 -8.68 -11.54 3.01
CA LEU A 158 -9.79 -11.43 2.06
C LEU A 158 -9.38 -10.69 0.78
N LYS A 159 -8.55 -9.65 0.88
CA LYS A 159 -8.00 -8.91 -0.28
C LYS A 159 -7.06 -9.77 -1.12
N GLN A 160 -6.37 -10.72 -0.51
CA GLN A 160 -5.50 -11.66 -1.21
C GLN A 160 -6.27 -12.79 -1.90
N MET A 161 -7.57 -12.95 -1.63
CA MET A 161 -8.38 -13.97 -2.28
C MET A 161 -8.51 -13.70 -3.79
N LYS A 162 -8.44 -14.79 -4.57
CA LYS A 162 -8.45 -14.76 -6.04
C LYS A 162 -9.63 -13.99 -6.64
N SER A 163 -10.81 -14.06 -6.02
CA SER A 163 -12.01 -13.32 -6.43
C SER A 163 -11.84 -11.81 -6.30
N PHE A 164 -11.29 -11.32 -5.18
CA PHE A 164 -11.03 -9.90 -4.97
C PHE A 164 -9.95 -9.38 -5.92
N ILE A 165 -8.83 -10.09 -6.06
CA ILE A 165 -7.76 -9.73 -7.01
C ILE A 165 -8.28 -9.65 -8.45
N LYS A 166 -9.15 -10.59 -8.86
CA LYS A 166 -9.80 -10.55 -10.18
C LYS A 166 -10.69 -9.32 -10.35
N LEU A 167 -11.44 -8.95 -9.32
CA LEU A 167 -12.26 -7.74 -9.34
C LEU A 167 -11.40 -6.49 -9.52
N VAL A 168 -10.34 -6.32 -8.71
CA VAL A 168 -9.44 -5.16 -8.81
C VAL A 168 -8.79 -5.07 -10.20
N LYS A 169 -8.37 -6.20 -10.78
CA LYS A 169 -7.85 -6.24 -12.15
C LYS A 169 -8.89 -5.84 -13.20
N LYS A 170 -10.16 -6.22 -13.01
CA LYS A 170 -11.27 -5.81 -13.88
C LYS A 170 -11.49 -4.30 -13.78
N GLN A 171 -11.57 -3.77 -12.57
CA GLN A 171 -11.74 -2.35 -12.28
C GLN A 171 -10.63 -1.50 -12.91
N GLN A 172 -9.37 -1.94 -12.82
CA GLN A 172 -8.25 -1.26 -13.47
C GLN A 172 -8.38 -1.22 -15.00
N LYS A 173 -8.90 -2.29 -15.63
CA LYS A 173 -9.13 -2.32 -17.08
C LYS A 173 -10.27 -1.39 -17.52
N GLU A 174 -11.33 -1.32 -16.72
CA GLU A 174 -12.44 -0.40 -16.94
C GLU A 174 -11.96 1.05 -16.88
N LEU A 175 -11.20 1.42 -15.85
CA LEU A 175 -10.65 2.77 -15.69
C LEU A 175 -9.67 3.13 -16.83
N ASN A 176 -8.81 2.19 -17.24
CA ASN A 176 -7.88 2.41 -18.36
C ASN A 176 -8.63 2.61 -19.69
N THR A 177 -9.72 1.89 -19.90
CA THR A 177 -10.57 2.04 -21.09
C THR A 177 -11.28 3.39 -21.08
N LEU A 178 -11.80 3.82 -19.94
CA LEU A 178 -12.42 5.12 -19.75
C LEU A 178 -11.45 6.27 -20.05
N LYS A 179 -10.25 6.24 -19.46
CA LYS A 179 -9.20 7.26 -19.70
C LYS A 179 -8.82 7.37 -21.18
N LYS A 180 -8.70 6.23 -21.87
CA LYS A 180 -8.44 6.20 -23.32
C LYS A 180 -9.58 6.83 -24.12
N ARG A 181 -10.84 6.64 -23.70
CA ARG A 181 -12.00 7.29 -24.31
C ARG A 181 -11.94 8.81 -24.12
N HIS A 182 -11.74 9.27 -22.88
CA HIS A 182 -11.62 10.70 -22.56
C HIS A 182 -10.49 11.39 -23.35
N THR A 183 -9.31 10.76 -23.47
CA THR A 183 -8.21 11.32 -24.29
C THR A 183 -8.59 11.46 -25.77
N LYS A 184 -9.35 10.52 -26.34
CA LYS A 184 -9.80 10.62 -27.73
C LYS A 184 -10.80 11.76 -27.92
N GLU A 185 -11.72 11.92 -26.98
CA GLU A 185 -12.71 13.01 -26.99
C GLU A 185 -12.04 14.38 -26.84
N HIS A 186 -11.11 14.52 -25.89
CA HIS A 186 -10.26 15.72 -25.74
C HIS A 186 -9.58 16.10 -27.05
N ASN A 187 -8.92 15.14 -27.71
CA ASN A 187 -8.24 15.38 -28.98
C ASN A 187 -9.20 15.73 -30.12
N ALA A 188 -10.40 15.15 -30.15
CA ALA A 188 -11.41 15.45 -31.15
C ALA A 188 -11.94 16.88 -31.00
N VAL A 189 -12.28 17.29 -29.77
CA VAL A 189 -12.75 18.65 -29.46
C VAL A 189 -11.66 19.68 -29.77
N GLN A 190 -10.42 19.44 -29.32
CA GLN A 190 -9.30 20.35 -29.58
C GLN A 190 -9.04 20.55 -31.09
N LYS A 191 -9.09 19.48 -31.89
CA LYS A 191 -8.93 19.57 -33.35
C LYS A 191 -10.08 20.35 -34.01
N SER A 192 -11.31 20.11 -33.56
CA SER A 192 -12.50 20.83 -34.03
C SER A 192 -12.39 22.33 -33.74
N HIS A 193 -12.06 22.68 -32.49
CA HIS A 193 -11.91 24.06 -32.04
C HIS A 193 -10.82 24.81 -32.82
N CYS A 194 -9.65 24.18 -32.99
CA CYS A 194 -8.56 24.74 -33.79
C CYS A 194 -8.99 25.01 -35.24
N THR A 195 -9.60 24.00 -35.89
CA THR A 195 -10.06 24.12 -37.29
C THR A 195 -11.12 25.21 -37.46
N GLN A 196 -12.00 25.40 -36.47
CA GLN A 196 -13.04 26.42 -36.51
C GLN A 196 -12.46 27.83 -36.43
N VAL A 197 -11.48 28.05 -35.55
CA VAL A 197 -10.77 29.34 -35.42
C VAL A 197 -9.95 29.62 -36.67
N ASP A 198 -9.19 28.65 -37.19
CA ASP A 198 -8.36 28.80 -38.38
C ASP A 198 -9.19 29.21 -39.61
N LYS A 199 -10.36 28.58 -39.81
CA LYS A 199 -11.29 28.95 -40.89
C LYS A 199 -11.82 30.37 -40.74
N LEU A 200 -12.12 30.79 -39.51
CA LEU A 200 -12.65 32.12 -39.23
C LEU A 200 -11.60 33.21 -39.49
N VAL A 201 -10.35 32.97 -39.10
CA VAL A 201 -9.21 33.87 -39.35
C VAL A 201 -8.90 33.94 -40.85
N ALA A 202 -8.78 32.78 -41.51
CA ALA A 202 -8.49 32.72 -42.95
C ALA A 202 -9.57 33.43 -43.80
N GLN A 203 -10.84 33.33 -43.42
CA GLN A 203 -11.94 34.02 -44.10
C GLN A 203 -11.83 35.54 -43.94
N HIS A 204 -11.55 36.02 -42.73
CA HIS A 204 -11.35 37.45 -42.47
C HIS A 204 -10.17 38.02 -43.26
N ASP A 205 -9.03 37.32 -43.26
CA ASP A 205 -7.84 37.76 -43.99
C ASP A 205 -8.09 37.81 -45.50
N LYS A 206 -8.85 36.85 -46.04
CA LYS A 206 -9.24 36.82 -47.45
C LYS A 206 -10.16 37.99 -47.82
N GLU A 207 -11.15 38.31 -46.99
CA GLU A 207 -12.07 39.44 -47.22
C GLU A 207 -11.33 40.78 -47.13
N LYS A 208 -10.47 40.95 -46.12
CA LYS A 208 -9.62 42.13 -45.95
C LYS A 208 -8.68 42.33 -47.13
N PHE A 209 -7.95 41.29 -47.54
CA PHE A 209 -7.06 41.33 -48.70
C PHE A 209 -7.80 41.70 -49.99
N THR A 210 -9.05 41.24 -50.14
CA THR A 210 -9.87 41.56 -51.31
C THR A 210 -10.21 43.05 -51.36
N LEU A 211 -10.59 43.65 -50.23
CA LEU A 211 -10.87 45.09 -50.12
C LEU A 211 -9.62 45.93 -50.40
N GLU A 212 -8.47 45.56 -49.82
CA GLU A 212 -7.19 46.23 -50.04
C GLU A 212 -6.75 46.16 -51.51
N ARG A 213 -6.88 44.98 -52.13
CA ARG A 213 -6.55 44.78 -53.55
C ARG A 213 -7.47 45.55 -54.50
N LEU A 214 -8.75 45.69 -54.17
CA LEU A 214 -9.69 46.51 -54.96
C LEU A 214 -9.32 47.99 -54.89
N LEU A 215 -8.97 48.49 -53.69
CA LEU A 215 -8.50 49.85 -53.49
C LEU A 215 -7.21 50.13 -54.26
N GLU A 216 -6.22 49.22 -54.19
CA GLU A 216 -4.95 49.40 -54.89
C GLU A 216 -5.12 49.45 -56.42
N LYS A 217 -6.01 48.62 -56.97
CA LYS A 217 -6.38 48.68 -58.40
C LYS A 217 -7.05 50.01 -58.78
N ALA A 218 -7.90 50.56 -57.92
CA ALA A 218 -8.56 51.83 -58.16
C ALA A 218 -7.57 53.01 -58.14
N ILE A 219 -6.61 52.99 -57.21
CA ILE A 219 -5.53 53.99 -57.11
C ILE A 219 -4.66 53.96 -58.37
N LYS A 220 -4.24 52.77 -58.82
CA LYS A 220 -3.44 52.61 -60.05
C LYS A 220 -4.14 53.13 -61.31
N LYS A 221 -5.48 53.11 -61.37
CA LYS A 221 -6.25 53.56 -62.54
C LYS A 221 -6.56 55.05 -62.58
N ARG A 222 -6.88 55.67 -61.44
CA ARG A 222 -7.41 57.05 -61.40
C ARG A 222 -6.42 58.09 -60.86
N GLY A 223 -5.25 57.67 -60.40
CA GLY A 223 -4.29 58.53 -59.71
C GLY A 223 -4.66 58.74 -58.25
N GLU A 224 -3.64 58.97 -57.41
CA GLU A 224 -3.76 58.91 -55.96
C GLU A 224 -4.66 60.02 -55.36
N ASN A 225 -4.62 61.21 -55.95
CA ASN A 225 -5.37 62.38 -55.50
C ASN A 225 -6.88 62.28 -55.80
N ASN A 226 -7.27 61.58 -56.88
CA ASN A 226 -8.67 61.39 -57.26
C ASN A 226 -9.37 60.25 -56.50
N CYS A 227 -8.67 59.58 -55.58
CA CYS A 227 -9.16 58.39 -54.89
C CYS A 227 -9.23 58.54 -53.36
N SER A 228 -9.06 59.77 -52.85
CA SER A 228 -9.07 60.09 -51.40
C SER A 228 -10.34 59.63 -50.69
N GLU A 229 -11.51 59.86 -51.31
CA GLU A 229 -12.80 59.48 -50.73
C GLU A 229 -13.00 57.95 -50.71
N LEU A 230 -12.57 57.25 -51.77
CA LEU A 230 -12.58 55.78 -51.81
C LEU A 230 -11.61 55.15 -50.80
N LYS A 231 -10.45 55.79 -50.54
CA LYS A 231 -9.52 55.37 -49.48
C LYS A 231 -10.21 55.43 -48.11
N LYS A 232 -10.91 56.52 -47.80
CA LYS A 232 -11.68 56.66 -46.54
C LYS A 232 -12.81 55.63 -46.45
N GLU A 233 -13.58 55.45 -47.52
CA GLU A 233 -14.67 54.47 -47.55
C GLU A 233 -14.17 53.02 -47.36
N THR A 234 -13.05 52.67 -47.99
CA THR A 234 -12.44 51.34 -47.83
C THR A 234 -11.89 51.15 -46.41
N ALA A 235 -11.28 52.19 -45.82
CA ALA A 235 -10.81 52.14 -44.44
C ALA A 235 -11.97 51.87 -43.45
N ILE A 236 -13.11 52.56 -43.62
CA ILE A 236 -14.31 52.32 -42.80
C ILE A 236 -14.82 50.88 -42.97
N LYS A 237 -14.86 50.35 -44.21
CA LYS A 237 -15.27 48.96 -44.47
C LYS A 237 -14.33 47.94 -43.80
N VAL A 238 -13.02 48.16 -43.87
CA VAL A 238 -12.02 47.30 -43.21
C VAL A 238 -12.16 47.37 -41.69
N GLU A 239 -12.41 48.55 -41.13
CA GLU A 239 -12.63 48.74 -39.69
C GLU A 239 -13.91 48.03 -39.20
N MET A 240 -15.03 48.18 -39.92
CA MET A 240 -16.27 47.45 -39.63
C MET A 240 -16.07 45.94 -39.72
N LEU A 241 -15.37 45.47 -40.75
CA LEU A 241 -15.06 44.05 -40.95
C LEU A 241 -14.18 43.49 -39.81
N THR A 242 -13.17 44.25 -39.38
CA THR A 242 -12.30 43.88 -38.27
C THR A 242 -13.06 43.85 -36.95
N THR A 243 -13.96 44.82 -36.72
CA THR A 243 -14.80 44.89 -35.51
C THR A 243 -15.77 43.71 -35.45
N GLY A 244 -16.45 43.41 -36.56
CA GLY A 244 -17.34 42.26 -36.67
C GLY A 244 -16.60 40.93 -36.50
N HIS A 245 -15.38 40.80 -37.04
CA HIS A 245 -14.55 39.62 -36.81
C HIS A 245 -14.16 39.46 -35.33
N LYS A 246 -13.74 40.55 -34.67
CA LYS A 246 -13.41 40.53 -33.23
C LYS A 246 -14.58 40.04 -32.38
N GLU A 247 -15.81 40.46 -32.68
CA GLU A 247 -17.00 39.99 -31.99
C GLU A 247 -17.29 38.51 -32.27
N LYS A 248 -17.19 38.06 -33.53
CA LYS A 248 -17.30 36.64 -33.87
C LYS A 248 -16.26 35.78 -33.15
N VAL A 249 -15.00 36.20 -33.11
CA VAL A 249 -13.93 35.52 -32.36
C VAL A 249 -14.29 35.44 -30.88
N LYS A 250 -14.72 36.54 -30.27
CA LYS A 250 -15.12 36.56 -28.85
C LYS A 250 -16.23 35.54 -28.54
N ASN A 251 -17.25 35.48 -29.40
CA ASN A 251 -18.36 34.55 -29.24
C ASN A 251 -17.91 33.09 -29.43
N ILE A 252 -17.06 32.81 -30.41
CA ILE A 252 -16.50 31.46 -30.62
C ILE A 252 -15.63 31.04 -29.43
N VAL A 253 -14.75 31.90 -28.93
CA VAL A 253 -13.89 31.59 -27.77
C VAL A 253 -14.73 31.32 -26.52
N ALA A 254 -15.80 32.09 -26.29
CA ALA A 254 -16.73 31.84 -25.20
C ALA A 254 -17.45 30.48 -25.35
N GLN A 255 -17.94 30.17 -26.55
CA GLN A 255 -18.60 28.88 -26.84
C GLN A 255 -17.63 27.70 -26.67
N GLN A 256 -16.42 27.79 -27.21
CA GLN A 256 -15.39 26.76 -27.07
C GLN A 256 -14.98 26.55 -25.62
N THR A 257 -14.90 27.62 -24.82
CA THR A 257 -14.62 27.53 -23.38
C THR A 257 -15.74 26.78 -22.64
N LYS A 258 -16.99 27.05 -23.00
CA LYS A 258 -18.16 26.36 -22.44
C LYS A 258 -18.17 24.88 -22.80
N GLU A 259 -18.06 24.54 -24.08
CA GLU A 259 -18.02 23.15 -24.57
C GLU A 259 -16.88 22.36 -23.92
N TRP A 260 -15.71 22.99 -23.80
CA TRP A 260 -14.56 22.37 -23.14
C TRP A 260 -14.84 22.08 -21.67
N SER A 261 -15.35 23.08 -20.94
CA SER A 261 -15.64 22.95 -19.52
C SER A 261 -16.73 21.91 -19.26
N GLU A 262 -17.78 21.85 -20.09
CA GLU A 262 -18.84 20.85 -20.01
C GLU A 262 -18.31 19.44 -20.25
N MET A 263 -17.46 19.25 -21.27
CA MET A 263 -16.81 17.96 -21.55
C MET A 263 -15.94 17.51 -20.36
N ILE A 264 -15.07 18.38 -19.84
CA ILE A 264 -14.18 18.03 -18.70
C ILE A 264 -14.99 17.73 -17.44
N ASN A 265 -16.04 18.50 -17.16
CA ASN A 265 -16.93 18.24 -16.04
C ASN A 265 -17.64 16.89 -16.20
N GLY A 266 -18.10 16.56 -17.41
CA GLY A 266 -18.69 15.27 -17.75
C GLY A 266 -17.71 14.11 -17.56
N HIS A 267 -16.47 14.25 -18.03
CA HIS A 267 -15.41 13.26 -17.82
C HIS A 267 -15.12 13.03 -16.34
N SER A 268 -15.04 14.10 -15.55
CA SER A 268 -14.85 14.03 -14.10
C SER A 268 -16.03 13.34 -13.41
N THR A 269 -17.29 13.62 -13.79
CA THR A 269 -18.44 12.92 -13.22
C THR A 269 -18.46 11.43 -13.58
N GLU A 270 -18.18 11.08 -14.84
CA GLU A 270 -18.09 9.68 -15.26
C GLU A 270 -16.99 8.91 -14.51
N GLU A 271 -15.81 9.52 -14.34
CA GLU A 271 -14.71 8.92 -13.58
C GLU A 271 -15.12 8.70 -12.12
N GLN A 272 -15.82 9.66 -11.51
CA GLN A 272 -16.30 9.56 -10.14
C GLN A 272 -17.33 8.44 -9.98
N GLU A 273 -18.32 8.34 -10.88
CA GLU A 273 -19.33 7.27 -10.86
C GLU A 273 -18.69 5.88 -10.95
N VAL A 274 -17.67 5.74 -11.79
CA VAL A 274 -16.91 4.48 -11.91
C VAL A 274 -16.15 4.18 -10.61
N LYS A 275 -15.47 5.17 -10.01
CA LYS A 275 -14.78 4.98 -8.71
C LYS A 275 -15.78 4.60 -7.59
N ASP A 276 -16.93 5.25 -7.51
CA ASP A 276 -17.98 4.97 -6.53
C ASP A 276 -18.55 3.55 -6.69
N ALA A 277 -18.81 3.14 -7.94
CA ALA A 277 -19.20 1.77 -8.26
C ALA A 277 -18.10 0.76 -7.89
N HIS A 278 -16.83 1.08 -8.12
CA HIS A 278 -15.71 0.21 -7.79
C HIS A 278 -15.59 -0.04 -6.29
N VAL A 279 -15.67 1.01 -5.46
CA VAL A 279 -15.66 0.88 -4.00
C VAL A 279 -16.84 0.05 -3.52
N THR A 280 -18.04 0.27 -4.07
CA THR A 280 -19.24 -0.49 -3.72
C THR A 280 -19.07 -1.99 -4.03
N GLN A 281 -18.59 -2.32 -5.23
CA GLN A 281 -18.32 -3.70 -5.63
C GLN A 281 -17.25 -4.36 -4.75
N GLN A 282 -16.19 -3.63 -4.37
CA GLN A 282 -15.15 -4.14 -3.48
C GLN A 282 -15.74 -4.50 -2.11
N CYS A 283 -16.58 -3.62 -1.54
CA CYS A 283 -17.27 -3.87 -0.28
C CYS A 283 -18.14 -5.13 -0.34
N GLU A 284 -18.93 -5.28 -1.40
CA GLU A 284 -19.80 -6.45 -1.59
C GLU A 284 -19.03 -7.75 -1.73
N VAL A 285 -17.94 -7.75 -2.50
CA VAL A 285 -17.12 -8.95 -2.68
C VAL A 285 -16.43 -9.33 -1.37
N LEU A 286 -15.90 -8.36 -0.61
CA LEU A 286 -15.32 -8.65 0.71
C LEU A 286 -16.37 -9.24 1.67
N LYS A 287 -17.59 -8.69 1.70
CA LYS A 287 -18.69 -9.25 2.51
C LYS A 287 -19.03 -10.68 2.10
N LYS A 288 -19.15 -10.95 0.79
CA LYS A 288 -19.42 -12.31 0.27
C LYS A 288 -18.30 -13.30 0.61
N LEU A 289 -17.05 -12.87 0.51
CA LEU A 289 -15.91 -13.71 0.86
C LEU A 289 -15.87 -14.05 2.34
N LEU A 290 -16.08 -13.05 3.20
CA LEU A 290 -16.14 -13.27 4.65
C LEU A 290 -17.28 -14.23 5.02
N ALA A 291 -18.46 -14.06 4.44
CA ALA A 291 -19.60 -14.96 4.67
C ALA A 291 -19.27 -16.41 4.25
N SER A 292 -18.61 -16.60 3.10
CA SER A 292 -18.20 -17.93 2.64
C SER A 292 -17.17 -18.57 3.57
N VAL A 293 -16.20 -17.79 4.07
CA VAL A 293 -15.23 -18.26 5.07
C VAL A 293 -15.94 -18.66 6.37
N HIS A 294 -16.87 -17.83 6.86
CA HIS A 294 -17.65 -18.12 8.07
C HIS A 294 -18.45 -19.41 7.93
N GLU A 295 -19.11 -19.60 6.79
CA GLU A 295 -19.87 -20.80 6.49
C GLU A 295 -18.96 -22.05 6.51
N GLN A 296 -17.79 -21.98 5.87
CA GLN A 296 -16.81 -23.07 5.87
C GLN A 296 -16.30 -23.39 7.28
N GLN A 297 -15.96 -22.37 8.08
CA GLN A 297 -15.52 -22.54 9.47
C GLN A 297 -16.61 -23.17 10.35
N THR A 298 -17.87 -22.76 10.19
CA THR A 298 -19.00 -23.33 10.93
C THR A 298 -19.28 -24.77 10.52
N LEU A 299 -19.20 -25.09 9.22
CA LEU A 299 -19.35 -26.45 8.74
C LEU A 299 -18.24 -27.36 9.29
N GLN A 300 -16.99 -26.88 9.28
CA GLN A 300 -15.85 -27.60 9.83
C GLN A 300 -16.03 -27.88 11.34
N LEU A 301 -16.48 -26.88 12.12
CA LEU A 301 -16.74 -27.07 13.55
C LEU A 301 -17.84 -28.10 13.81
N LYS A 302 -18.93 -28.07 13.03
CA LYS A 302 -20.02 -29.07 13.12
C LYS A 302 -19.52 -30.48 12.86
N LEU A 303 -18.65 -30.68 11.86
CA LEU A 303 -18.05 -31.99 11.58
C LEU A 303 -17.16 -32.49 12.73
N ILE A 304 -16.41 -31.59 13.37
CA ILE A 304 -15.62 -31.92 14.57
C ILE A 304 -16.53 -32.33 15.72
N HIS A 305 -17.61 -31.58 15.98
CA HIS A 305 -18.60 -31.91 17.02
C HIS A 305 -19.27 -33.27 16.78
N GLU A 306 -19.60 -33.59 15.53
CA GLU A 306 -20.16 -34.89 15.15
C GLU A 306 -19.17 -36.03 15.42
N ARG A 307 -17.89 -35.85 15.04
CA ARG A 307 -16.82 -36.84 15.29
C ARG A 307 -16.63 -37.08 16.79
N GLN A 308 -16.48 -36.02 17.58
CA GLN A 308 -16.33 -36.10 19.04
C GLN A 308 -17.52 -36.82 19.69
N SER A 309 -18.74 -36.61 19.19
CA SER A 309 -19.94 -37.26 19.69
C SER A 309 -19.97 -38.76 19.37
N LYS A 310 -19.51 -39.16 18.18
CA LYS A 310 -19.37 -40.58 17.80
C LYS A 310 -18.29 -41.26 18.64
N GLU A 311 -17.15 -40.60 18.80
CA GLU A 311 -16.02 -41.11 19.60
C GLU A 311 -16.42 -41.31 21.06
N MET A 312 -17.06 -40.33 21.70
CA MET A 312 -17.54 -40.46 23.08
C MET A 312 -18.52 -41.62 23.23
N LYS A 313 -19.48 -41.80 22.32
CA LYS A 313 -20.38 -42.97 22.36
C LYS A 313 -19.62 -44.29 22.21
N GLY A 314 -18.62 -44.34 21.34
CA GLY A 314 -17.73 -45.50 21.18
C GLY A 314 -16.97 -45.80 22.48
N ASN A 315 -16.43 -44.78 23.14
CA ASN A 315 -15.74 -44.90 24.42
C ASN A 315 -16.68 -45.39 25.53
N GLN A 316 -17.92 -44.88 25.59
CA GLN A 316 -18.94 -45.36 26.54
C GLN A 316 -19.25 -46.85 26.34
N ALA A 317 -19.43 -47.29 25.10
CA ALA A 317 -19.65 -48.71 24.78
C ALA A 317 -18.44 -49.58 25.19
N LYS A 318 -17.23 -49.12 24.90
CA LYS A 318 -15.97 -49.82 25.26
C LYS A 318 -15.83 -49.94 26.78
N THR A 319 -15.96 -48.84 27.52
CA THR A 319 -15.90 -48.83 28.98
C THR A 319 -16.99 -49.70 29.61
N SER A 320 -18.21 -49.69 29.06
CA SER A 320 -19.28 -50.56 29.55
C SER A 320 -18.92 -52.04 29.38
N MET A 321 -18.38 -52.43 28.23
CA MET A 321 -17.94 -53.81 27.97
C MET A 321 -16.77 -54.22 28.86
N GLU A 322 -15.78 -53.34 29.07
CA GLU A 322 -14.63 -53.59 29.95
C GLU A 322 -15.05 -53.76 31.41
N ASN A 323 -15.94 -52.90 31.92
CA ASN A 323 -16.44 -53.01 33.28
C ASN A 323 -17.25 -54.30 33.50
N SER A 324 -18.05 -54.74 32.51
CA SER A 324 -18.76 -56.03 32.58
C SER A 324 -17.81 -57.23 32.59
N LYS A 325 -16.70 -57.18 31.81
CA LYS A 325 -15.65 -58.20 31.83
C LYS A 325 -14.95 -58.25 33.19
N ALA A 326 -14.64 -57.09 33.77
CA ALA A 326 -13.99 -56.99 35.08
C ALA A 326 -14.85 -57.63 36.19
N ILE A 327 -16.16 -57.37 36.24
CA ILE A 327 -17.06 -58.01 37.22
C ILE A 327 -17.13 -59.53 37.00
N SER A 328 -17.10 -59.99 35.75
CA SER A 328 -17.16 -61.42 35.44
C SER A 328 -15.88 -62.17 35.84
N GLN A 329 -14.73 -61.51 35.76
CA GLN A 329 -13.41 -62.06 36.11
C GLN A 329 -13.06 -61.89 37.60
N ASP A 330 -13.88 -61.15 38.36
CA ASP A 330 -13.66 -60.90 39.78
C ASP A 330 -13.90 -62.17 40.61
N LYS A 331 -12.81 -62.79 41.06
CA LYS A 331 -12.81 -64.01 41.89
C LYS A 331 -13.30 -63.76 43.31
N SER A 332 -13.38 -62.50 43.77
CA SER A 332 -13.86 -62.17 45.12
C SER A 332 -15.38 -62.32 45.27
N ILE A 333 -16.12 -62.28 44.15
CA ILE A 333 -17.58 -62.42 44.12
C ILE A 333 -17.94 -63.91 44.10
N LYS A 334 -18.34 -64.44 45.26
CA LYS A 334 -18.52 -65.89 45.47
C LYS A 334 -19.93 -66.38 45.13
N ASN A 335 -20.93 -65.50 45.07
CA ASN A 335 -22.34 -65.89 44.89
C ASN A 335 -23.04 -65.16 43.73
N LYS A 336 -23.99 -65.83 43.07
CA LYS A 336 -24.76 -65.32 41.91
C LYS A 336 -25.56 -64.07 42.26
N ALA A 337 -26.24 -64.06 43.41
CA ALA A 337 -27.03 -62.90 43.86
C ALA A 337 -26.15 -61.66 44.08
N GLU A 338 -24.92 -61.84 44.59
CA GLU A 338 -23.95 -60.76 44.76
C GLU A 338 -23.45 -60.23 43.41
N ARG A 339 -23.15 -61.12 42.46
CA ARG A 339 -22.77 -60.74 41.09
C ARG A 339 -23.87 -59.93 40.40
N GLU A 340 -25.12 -60.38 40.47
CA GLU A 340 -26.26 -59.65 39.91
C GLU A 340 -26.48 -58.28 40.57
N ARG A 341 -26.24 -58.17 41.87
CA ARG A 341 -26.25 -56.88 42.58
C ARG A 341 -25.16 -55.96 42.06
N ARG A 342 -23.91 -56.43 41.95
CA ARG A 342 -22.77 -55.64 41.43
C ARG A 342 -22.99 -55.19 39.99
N VAL A 343 -23.57 -56.03 39.12
CA VAL A 343 -23.93 -55.66 37.75
C VAL A 343 -24.99 -54.55 37.74
N ARG A 344 -26.02 -54.62 38.59
CA ARG A 344 -27.04 -53.57 38.69
C ARG A 344 -26.45 -52.24 39.19
N GLU A 345 -25.63 -52.28 40.24
CA GLU A 345 -24.94 -51.10 40.76
C GLU A 345 -24.01 -50.47 39.71
N LEU A 346 -23.25 -51.30 38.97
CA LEU A 346 -22.41 -50.84 37.87
C LEU A 346 -23.22 -50.20 36.74
N ASN A 347 -24.30 -50.83 36.29
CA ASN A 347 -25.14 -50.30 35.20
C ASN A 347 -25.76 -48.96 35.59
N SER A 348 -26.23 -48.83 36.84
CA SER A 348 -26.73 -47.56 37.37
C SER A 348 -25.63 -46.48 37.40
N SER A 349 -24.44 -46.83 37.88
CA SER A 349 -23.27 -45.93 37.92
C SER A 349 -22.81 -45.50 36.52
N ASN A 350 -22.69 -46.44 35.57
CA ASN A 350 -22.34 -46.17 34.18
C ASN A 350 -23.39 -45.26 33.52
N THR A 351 -24.68 -45.53 33.71
CA THR A 351 -25.76 -44.70 33.16
C THR A 351 -25.64 -43.25 33.61
N LYS A 352 -25.41 -43.03 34.92
CA LYS A 352 -25.21 -41.69 35.46
C LYS A 352 -23.98 -41.00 34.86
N LYS A 353 -22.82 -41.69 34.85
CA LYS A 353 -21.58 -41.16 34.26
C LYS A 353 -21.74 -40.80 32.79
N PHE A 354 -22.38 -41.66 32.00
CA PHE A 354 -22.58 -41.44 30.57
C PHE A 354 -23.52 -40.27 30.28
N LEU A 355 -24.56 -40.08 31.09
CA LEU A 355 -25.44 -38.91 30.98
C LEU A 355 -24.69 -37.62 31.33
N GLU A 356 -23.91 -37.61 32.41
CA GLU A 356 -23.11 -36.46 32.81
C GLU A 356 -22.05 -36.10 31.76
N GLU A 357 -21.39 -37.09 31.17
CA GLU A 357 -20.41 -36.91 30.10
C GLU A 357 -21.06 -36.34 28.83
N ARG A 358 -22.22 -36.87 28.43
CA ARG A 358 -23.01 -36.33 27.29
C ARG A 358 -23.42 -34.90 27.54
N LYS A 359 -23.90 -34.59 28.75
CA LYS A 359 -24.29 -33.23 29.15
C LYS A 359 -23.10 -32.28 29.12
N ARG A 360 -21.93 -32.72 29.61
CA ARG A 360 -20.68 -31.93 29.59
C ARG A 360 -20.20 -31.67 28.17
N LEU A 361 -20.21 -32.68 27.30
CA LEU A 361 -19.84 -32.53 25.89
C LEU A 361 -20.79 -31.58 25.16
N ALA A 362 -22.10 -31.71 25.35
CA ALA A 362 -23.08 -30.81 24.74
C ALA A 362 -22.89 -29.35 25.19
N MET A 363 -22.65 -29.11 26.49
CA MET A 363 -22.33 -27.77 26.99
C MET A 363 -21.02 -27.22 26.42
N LYS A 364 -19.99 -28.06 26.25
CA LYS A 364 -18.72 -27.67 25.63
C LYS A 364 -18.93 -27.25 24.18
N GLN A 365 -19.63 -28.06 23.39
CA GLN A 365 -19.95 -27.77 21.98
C GLN A 365 -20.79 -26.50 21.82
N ALA A 366 -21.78 -26.29 22.70
CA ALA A 366 -22.58 -25.07 22.70
C ALA A 366 -21.74 -23.82 22.94
N LYS A 367 -20.85 -23.84 23.95
CA LYS A 367 -19.94 -22.72 24.24
C LYS A 367 -18.97 -22.43 23.10
N GLU A 368 -18.43 -23.48 22.46
CA GLU A 368 -17.55 -23.31 21.30
C GLU A 368 -18.27 -22.67 20.11
N MET A 369 -19.51 -23.09 19.85
CA MET A 369 -20.33 -22.52 18.78
C MET A 369 -20.70 -21.06 19.07
N GLU A 370 -21.06 -20.73 20.31
CA GLU A 370 -21.33 -19.35 20.73
C GLU A 370 -20.09 -18.46 20.58
N GLN A 371 -18.92 -18.96 20.99
CA GLN A 371 -17.66 -18.24 20.85
C GLN A 371 -17.30 -18.03 19.37
N GLN A 372 -17.50 -19.04 18.52
CA GLN A 372 -17.29 -18.89 17.07
C GLN A 372 -18.22 -17.84 16.48
N GLN A 373 -19.52 -17.87 16.81
CA GLN A 373 -20.48 -16.86 16.34
C GLN A 373 -20.13 -15.45 16.83
N LYS A 374 -19.65 -15.31 18.07
CA LYS A 374 -19.17 -14.02 18.59
C LYS A 374 -18.00 -13.50 17.75
N THR A 375 -17.00 -14.34 17.48
CA THR A 375 -15.86 -13.97 16.63
C THR A 375 -16.30 -13.61 15.20
N GLN A 376 -17.26 -14.34 14.63
CA GLN A 376 -17.82 -14.02 13.31
C GLN A 376 -18.53 -12.65 13.29
N ARG A 377 -19.32 -12.32 14.34
CA ARG A 377 -19.94 -11.00 14.49
C ARG A 377 -18.91 -9.89 14.60
N ASP A 378 -17.88 -10.07 15.42
CA ASP A 378 -16.81 -9.08 15.59
C ASP A 378 -16.04 -8.85 14.26
N GLN A 379 -15.80 -9.91 13.48
CA GLN A 379 -15.19 -9.80 12.15
C GLN A 379 -16.08 -9.06 11.15
N LEU A 380 -17.38 -9.31 11.17
CA LEU A 380 -18.34 -8.57 10.33
C LEU A 380 -18.37 -7.09 10.68
N GLU A 381 -18.45 -6.74 11.97
CA GLU A 381 -18.44 -5.34 12.42
C GLU A 381 -17.16 -4.61 11.99
N LYS A 382 -15.99 -5.26 12.13
CA LYS A 382 -14.71 -4.72 11.66
C LYS A 382 -14.71 -4.50 10.14
N LEU A 383 -15.24 -5.45 9.37
CA LEU A 383 -15.34 -5.31 7.93
C LEU A 383 -16.33 -4.19 7.52
N GLU A 384 -17.41 -4.02 8.26
CA GLU A 384 -18.38 -2.95 8.00
C GLU A 384 -17.80 -1.57 8.26
N LYS A 385 -17.09 -1.38 9.39
CA LYS A 385 -16.35 -0.15 9.67
C LYS A 385 -15.30 0.15 8.61
N PHE A 386 -14.56 -0.87 8.16
CA PHE A 386 -13.58 -0.73 7.09
C PHE A 386 -14.23 -0.29 5.76
N ASN A 387 -15.36 -0.91 5.39
CA ASN A 387 -16.09 -0.57 4.16
C ASN A 387 -16.72 0.84 4.25
N GLU A 388 -17.21 1.25 5.41
CA GLU A 388 -17.73 2.59 5.66
C GLU A 388 -16.62 3.64 5.51
N GLN A 389 -15.47 3.43 6.16
CA GLN A 389 -14.28 4.29 6.01
C GLN A 389 -13.83 4.42 4.55
N ALA A 390 -13.86 3.33 3.78
CA ALA A 390 -13.51 3.36 2.36
C ALA A 390 -14.48 4.22 1.54
N ARG A 391 -15.79 4.13 1.82
CA ARG A 391 -16.81 4.97 1.15
C ARG A 391 -16.70 6.42 1.57
N ASP A 392 -16.44 6.71 2.83
CA ASP A 392 -16.34 8.08 3.31
C ASP A 392 -15.07 8.77 2.79
N LEU A 393 -13.95 8.04 2.70
CA LEU A 393 -12.76 8.52 2.01
C LEU A 393 -13.06 8.87 0.54
N GLN A 394 -13.83 8.01 -0.15
CA GLN A 394 -14.23 8.26 -1.53
C GLN A 394 -15.14 9.49 -1.67
N LYS A 395 -16.07 9.71 -0.73
CA LYS A 395 -16.90 10.93 -0.69
C LYS A 395 -16.07 12.19 -0.40
N MET A 396 -15.09 12.10 0.50
CA MET A 396 -14.18 13.21 0.80
C MET A 396 -13.36 13.61 -0.43
N LEU A 397 -12.80 12.63 -1.14
CA LEU A 397 -12.06 12.89 -2.39
C LEU A 397 -12.95 13.53 -3.45
N LYS A 398 -14.22 13.12 -3.55
CA LYS A 398 -15.20 13.74 -4.45
C LYS A 398 -15.44 15.21 -4.11
N LEU A 399 -15.62 15.54 -2.84
CA LEU A 399 -15.81 16.92 -2.38
C LEU A 399 -14.57 17.78 -2.65
N GLU A 400 -13.37 17.22 -2.46
CA GLU A 400 -12.11 17.90 -2.79
C GLU A 400 -12.00 18.19 -4.30
N GLU A 401 -12.27 17.20 -5.16
CA GLU A 401 -12.30 17.39 -6.62
C GLU A 401 -13.35 18.42 -7.06
N GLU A 402 -14.53 18.45 -6.43
CA GLU A 402 -15.59 19.41 -6.74
C GLU A 402 -15.21 20.85 -6.36
N MET A 403 -14.54 21.04 -5.22
CA MET A 403 -14.05 22.36 -4.79
C MET A 403 -12.92 22.90 -5.69
N ASP A 404 -12.13 22.02 -6.30
CA ASP A 404 -11.04 22.39 -7.21
C ASP A 404 -11.52 22.71 -8.64
N ARG A 405 -12.80 22.48 -8.97
CA ARG A 405 -13.34 22.79 -10.31
C ARG A 405 -13.32 24.30 -10.58
N ARG A 406 -12.66 24.68 -11.68
CA ARG A 406 -12.67 26.04 -12.25
C ARG A 406 -12.91 25.97 -13.76
N PRO A 407 -13.59 26.97 -14.35
CA PRO A 407 -13.71 27.05 -15.80
C PRO A 407 -12.31 27.15 -16.43
N ALA A 408 -12.05 26.31 -17.43
CA ALA A 408 -10.77 26.23 -18.11
C ALA A 408 -10.99 26.32 -19.62
N THR A 409 -10.23 27.19 -20.29
CA THR A 409 -10.18 27.25 -21.75
C THR A 409 -8.92 26.51 -22.21
N VAL A 410 -9.07 25.49 -23.06
CA VAL A 410 -7.91 24.98 -23.80
C VAL A 410 -7.61 25.92 -24.95
N VAL A 411 -6.67 26.83 -24.70
CA VAL A 411 -5.98 27.56 -25.76
C VAL A 411 -4.93 26.62 -26.34
N PRO A 412 -4.80 26.50 -27.67
CA PRO A 412 -3.61 25.92 -28.26
C PRO A 412 -2.44 26.80 -27.80
N VAL A 413 -1.63 26.30 -26.87
CA VAL A 413 -0.34 26.91 -26.58
C VAL A 413 0.49 26.67 -27.84
N THR A 414 0.50 27.61 -28.78
CA THR A 414 1.67 27.78 -29.62
C THR A 414 2.80 28.11 -28.65
N PRO A 415 3.80 27.23 -28.47
CA PRO A 415 4.90 27.55 -27.59
C PRO A 415 5.52 28.86 -28.11
N PRO A 416 5.72 29.89 -27.26
CA PRO A 416 6.46 31.06 -27.68
C PRO A 416 7.86 30.59 -28.14
N PRO A 417 8.46 31.24 -29.16
CA PRO A 417 9.82 30.90 -29.56
C PRO A 417 10.73 31.07 -28.34
N SER A 418 11.26 29.96 -27.83
CA SER A 418 12.12 29.94 -26.66
C SER A 418 13.34 30.81 -26.93
N PRO A 419 13.66 31.80 -26.08
CA PRO A 419 15.03 32.25 -25.98
C PRO A 419 15.84 31.14 -25.33
N TYR A 420 17.06 30.97 -25.83
CA TYR A 420 18.11 30.09 -25.34
C TYR A 420 18.13 29.95 -23.80
N LEU A 421 18.24 28.72 -23.31
CA LEU A 421 19.19 28.30 -22.27
C LEU A 421 19.21 26.77 -22.12
N SER A 422 20.41 26.27 -21.89
CA SER A 422 20.86 24.88 -22.05
C SER A 422 20.31 23.87 -21.04
N SER A 423 20.12 22.66 -21.56
CA SER A 423 20.53 21.34 -21.01
C SER A 423 19.93 20.79 -19.71
N ASN A 424 19.46 19.54 -19.87
CA ASN A 424 19.43 18.41 -18.93
C ASN A 424 18.34 18.36 -17.85
N SER A 425 17.30 17.56 -18.09
CA SER A 425 17.29 16.16 -17.62
C SER A 425 15.94 15.48 -17.92
N THR A 426 16.04 14.27 -18.44
CA THR A 426 14.97 13.29 -18.64
C THR A 426 14.33 12.87 -17.32
N HIS A 427 13.00 12.89 -17.23
CA HIS A 427 12.29 11.88 -16.44
C HIS A 427 10.88 11.59 -16.99
N SER A 428 10.74 10.38 -17.52
CA SER A 428 9.47 9.69 -17.79
C SER A 428 8.87 9.15 -16.48
N PRO A 429 7.54 8.91 -16.43
CA PRO A 429 6.80 8.43 -15.26
C PRO A 429 6.97 6.91 -15.03
N PRO A 430 6.74 6.39 -13.81
CA PRO A 430 6.93 4.98 -13.53
C PRO A 430 5.71 4.14 -13.95
N LEU A 431 5.91 3.25 -14.92
CA LEU A 431 5.10 2.05 -15.15
C LEU A 431 5.79 0.87 -14.50
N LEU A 432 5.17 0.31 -13.47
CA LEU A 432 5.53 -1.01 -12.93
C LEU A 432 4.82 -2.08 -13.77
N GLN A 433 5.58 -2.86 -14.54
CA GLN A 433 5.14 -4.19 -14.91
C GLN A 433 6.31 -5.18 -15.03
N LEU A 434 6.16 -6.25 -14.26
CA LEU A 434 6.96 -7.46 -14.17
C LEU A 434 7.18 -8.13 -15.53
N CYS A 435 8.40 -8.62 -15.76
CA CYS A 435 8.70 -9.72 -16.68
C CYS A 435 9.74 -10.66 -16.05
N PRO A 436 9.55 -12.00 -16.11
CA PRO A 436 10.64 -12.95 -15.99
C PRO A 436 10.94 -13.59 -17.35
N ALA A 437 12.21 -13.66 -17.75
CA ALA A 437 12.68 -14.69 -18.67
C ALA A 437 14.21 -14.81 -18.67
N ASN A 438 14.64 -16.03 -18.36
CA ASN A 438 15.93 -16.66 -18.60
C ASN A 438 16.53 -16.38 -19.99
N ARG A 439 17.83 -16.08 -20.07
CA ARG A 439 18.72 -16.65 -21.10
C ARG A 439 20.22 -16.50 -20.75
N GLN A 440 20.93 -17.59 -21.03
CA GLN A 440 22.34 -17.91 -20.76
C GLN A 440 23.36 -17.16 -21.64
N LEU A 441 24.51 -16.84 -21.00
CA LEU A 441 25.92 -16.92 -21.46
C LEU A 441 26.44 -15.97 -22.57
N PRO A 442 27.78 -15.80 -22.74
CA PRO A 442 28.88 -15.86 -21.75
C PRO A 442 29.92 -14.71 -21.86
N GLY A 443 30.66 -14.52 -20.76
CA GLY A 443 32.11 -14.35 -20.67
C GLY A 443 32.86 -13.37 -21.58
N ARG A 444 33.42 -12.30 -20.99
CA ARG A 444 34.79 -11.90 -21.31
C ARG A 444 35.44 -11.09 -20.18
N THR A 445 36.61 -11.60 -19.79
CA THR A 445 37.58 -11.14 -18.81
C THR A 445 38.33 -9.90 -19.31
N VAL A 446 38.43 -8.84 -18.50
CA VAL A 446 39.58 -7.90 -18.52
C VAL A 446 39.77 -7.31 -17.12
N ALA A 447 40.97 -7.49 -16.54
CA ALA A 447 41.40 -6.92 -15.27
C ALA A 447 41.90 -5.46 -15.45
N PRO A 448 41.82 -4.60 -14.42
CA PRO A 448 42.27 -3.21 -14.46
C PRO A 448 43.69 -3.01 -13.89
N PRO A 449 44.44 -1.97 -14.30
CA PRO A 449 45.59 -1.50 -13.53
C PRO A 449 45.18 -0.39 -12.54
N ALA A 450 45.85 -0.43 -11.39
CA ALA A 450 45.72 0.50 -10.26
C ALA A 450 46.19 1.93 -10.57
N PRO A 451 45.69 2.94 -9.83
CA PRO A 451 46.37 4.21 -9.70
C PRO A 451 47.04 4.39 -8.33
N SER A 452 48.26 4.90 -8.42
CA SER A 452 49.18 5.40 -7.41
C SER A 452 48.54 6.48 -6.53
N GLY A 453 48.94 6.49 -5.25
CA GLY A 453 48.50 7.48 -4.27
C GLY A 453 49.04 8.88 -4.52
N LEU A 454 48.34 9.87 -3.96
CA LEU A 454 48.89 11.14 -3.52
C LEU A 454 48.09 11.64 -2.32
N THR A 455 48.84 11.88 -1.27
CA THR A 455 48.51 12.48 0.02
C THR A 455 48.11 13.95 -0.11
N ALA A 456 47.08 14.37 0.63
CA ALA A 456 46.99 15.75 1.13
C ALA A 456 46.12 15.80 2.40
N ALA A 457 46.76 16.16 3.50
CA ALA A 457 46.13 16.46 4.78
C ALA A 457 45.49 17.85 4.75
N SER A 458 44.36 18.02 5.44
CA SER A 458 44.09 19.29 6.12
C SER A 458 43.18 19.08 7.32
N ARG A 459 43.61 19.69 8.43
CA ARG A 459 43.05 19.69 9.78
C ARG A 459 41.85 20.63 9.85
N GLY A 460 40.87 20.31 10.71
CA GLY A 460 39.72 21.17 10.97
C GLY A 460 38.97 20.81 12.24
N THR A 461 39.59 21.14 13.37
CA THR A 461 39.12 21.33 14.75
C THR A 461 37.64 21.13 15.07
N VAL A 462 37.42 20.22 16.03
CA VAL A 462 36.19 19.98 16.80
C VAL A 462 36.00 21.06 17.86
N LEU A 463 34.82 21.67 17.93
CA LEU A 463 34.36 22.44 19.10
C LEU A 463 33.12 21.76 19.68
N GLN A 464 33.30 21.24 20.90
CA GLN A 464 32.26 20.88 21.86
C GLN A 464 31.52 22.12 22.35
N HIS A 465 30.24 21.99 22.71
CA HIS A 465 29.57 22.45 23.95
C HIS A 465 28.10 21.94 23.86
N LYS A 466 27.64 21.00 24.71
CA LYS A 466 27.11 21.17 26.09
C LYS A 466 26.02 22.23 26.21
N ALA A 467 24.75 21.80 26.11
CA ALA A 467 23.70 21.87 27.14
C ALA A 467 22.48 21.10 26.65
#